data_AF-S9NY10-F1
#
_entry.id   AF-S9NY10-F1
#
_cell.length_a   1.000
_cell.length_b   1.000
_cell.length_c   1.000
_cell.angle_alpha   90.00
_cell.angle_beta   90.00
_cell.angle_gamma   90.00
#
_symmetry.space_group_name_H-M   'P 1'
#
loop_
_entity.id
_entity.type
_entity.pdbx_description
1 polymer ?
#
loop_
_entity_poly.entity_id
_entity_poly.type
_entity_poly.pdbx_seq_one_letter_code
_entity_poly.pdbx_strand_id
1 'polypeptide(L)'
;MYADPAVKGSDEGTNLQPEGAHTTPWLGGLPWPYRSTAPGFTFRVNGSGGFEGMALTPDGKKLLPLLEKTLVGGKDKTLLIHEFDIESRRYTGVKYEYVLEEKGTNIGDFILVDDTHGLVIERDNFEREQAVHKALFEVKLEGEGRPVRKRLAVDLMKITDPNGLSSGSEGLGLGETFSFPFTTIEDVVAFDRRRIGIINDNNYPFSAGRRAGKAEETEFIVIDLDQELGRL
;
A
#
# COMPACT_ATOMS: atom_id res chain seq x y z
N MET A 1 4.84 -3.57 17.05
CA MET A 1 4.27 -2.22 16.86
C MET A 1 2.84 -2.14 17.44
N TYR A 2 2.49 -2.98 18.43
CA TYR A 2 1.23 -2.93 19.18
C TYR A 2 1.47 -3.52 20.58
N ALA A 3 0.75 -3.02 21.59
CA ALA A 3 0.76 -3.63 22.92
C ALA A 3 -0.01 -4.95 22.85
N ASP A 4 0.64 -6.03 23.25
CA ASP A 4 -0.04 -7.29 23.55
C ASP A 4 -0.47 -7.24 25.03
N PRO A 5 -1.79 -7.17 25.32
CA PRO A 5 -2.28 -7.10 26.70
C PRO A 5 -2.01 -8.38 27.50
N ALA A 6 -1.64 -9.49 26.85
CA ALA A 6 -1.18 -10.70 27.52
C ALA A 6 0.29 -10.63 27.97
N VAL A 7 1.06 -9.61 27.53
CA VAL A 7 2.48 -9.45 27.82
C VAL A 7 2.71 -8.22 28.70
N LYS A 8 3.10 -8.46 29.96
CA LYS A 8 3.39 -7.41 30.93
C LYS A 8 4.54 -6.52 30.44
N GLY A 9 4.26 -5.25 30.16
CA GLY A 9 5.23 -4.26 29.68
C GLY A 9 5.18 -3.97 28.17
N SER A 10 4.22 -4.55 27.44
CA SER A 10 3.97 -4.19 26.05
C SER A 10 3.37 -2.79 25.95
N ASP A 11 3.91 -1.92 25.10
CA ASP A 11 3.39 -0.56 24.85
C ASP A 11 2.69 -0.46 23.50
N GLU A 12 1.73 0.47 23.38
CA GLU A 12 0.89 0.65 22.19
C GLU A 12 1.63 1.39 21.06
N GLY A 13 2.96 1.55 21.15
CA GLY A 13 3.74 2.29 20.16
C GLY A 13 3.51 3.80 20.18
N THR A 14 2.86 4.37 21.20
CA THR A 14 2.77 5.82 21.42
C THR A 14 4.12 6.36 21.91
N ASN A 15 5.11 6.38 21.04
CA ASN A 15 6.42 6.99 21.33
C ASN A 15 6.43 8.48 20.99
N LEU A 16 5.48 9.21 21.55
CA LEU A 16 5.61 10.66 21.71
C LEU A 16 5.88 10.87 23.20
N GLN A 17 7.11 11.29 23.55
CA GLN A 17 7.44 11.58 24.94
C GLN A 17 6.47 12.64 25.52
N PRO A 18 6.11 12.54 26.80
CA PRO A 18 5.52 13.66 27.54
C PRO A 18 6.57 14.74 27.83
N GLU A 19 6.11 15.98 27.92
CA GLU A 19 6.88 17.20 28.20
C GLU A 19 7.75 17.09 29.48
N GLY A 20 9.07 17.36 29.39
CA GLY A 20 9.92 17.62 30.58
C GLY A 20 11.31 16.96 30.72
N ALA A 21 11.80 16.13 29.78
CA ALA A 21 13.14 15.53 29.87
C ALA A 21 14.24 16.37 29.19
N HIS A 22 15.43 16.45 29.80
CA HIS A 22 16.49 17.41 29.51
C HIS A 22 17.04 17.42 28.07
N THR A 23 17.56 18.59 27.69
CA THR A 23 17.97 19.06 26.36
C THR A 23 19.36 18.57 25.92
N THR A 24 19.60 18.32 24.61
CA THR A 24 20.93 17.92 24.10
C THR A 24 21.72 19.09 23.46
N PRO A 25 23.06 19.20 23.65
CA PRO A 25 23.84 20.36 23.19
C PRO A 25 24.01 20.46 21.66
N TRP A 26 23.83 19.36 20.94
CA TRP A 26 24.12 19.25 19.50
C TRP A 26 22.93 19.59 18.59
N LEU A 27 21.77 19.83 19.19
CA LEU A 27 20.50 20.15 18.54
C LEU A 27 19.95 21.50 19.06
N GLY A 28 20.83 22.42 19.46
CA GLY A 28 20.42 23.70 20.05
C GLY A 28 19.65 23.58 21.37
N GLY A 29 19.86 22.50 22.13
CA GLY A 29 19.11 22.25 23.36
C GLY A 29 17.75 21.58 23.13
N LEU A 30 17.56 20.82 22.06
CA LEU A 30 16.34 20.00 21.89
C LEU A 30 16.56 18.56 22.40
N PRO A 31 15.57 17.91 23.03
CA PRO A 31 15.61 16.50 23.38
C PRO A 31 15.52 15.63 22.10
N TRP A 32 16.41 14.65 21.98
CA TRP A 32 16.38 13.66 20.89
C TRP A 32 15.44 12.50 21.26
N PRO A 33 14.39 12.18 20.46
CA PRO A 33 13.55 11.02 20.73
C PRO A 33 14.21 9.75 20.15
N TYR A 34 14.23 8.68 20.97
CA TYR A 34 14.58 7.27 20.68
C TYR A 34 16.05 6.83 20.78
N ARG A 35 16.43 5.64 21.32
CA ARG A 35 15.74 4.38 21.69
C ARG A 35 16.56 3.61 22.75
N SER A 36 15.89 3.00 23.73
CA SER A 36 16.33 1.71 24.29
C SER A 36 15.31 0.65 23.89
N THR A 37 15.44 0.09 22.68
CA THR A 37 14.59 -1.02 22.22
C THR A 37 15.36 -2.16 21.54
N ALA A 38 16.68 -2.04 21.38
CA ALA A 38 17.53 -3.13 20.90
C ALA A 38 18.31 -3.67 22.11
N PRO A 39 17.70 -4.56 22.92
CA PRO A 39 17.82 -6.00 22.63
C PRO A 39 16.61 -6.88 23.03
N GLY A 40 15.47 -6.31 23.46
CA GLY A 40 14.37 -7.09 24.06
C GLY A 40 13.27 -7.54 23.09
N PHE A 41 13.18 -6.96 21.89
CA PHE A 41 12.10 -7.22 20.95
C PHE A 41 12.63 -7.44 19.54
N THR A 42 12.37 -8.61 18.98
CA THR A 42 12.67 -8.91 17.58
C THR A 42 11.70 -8.16 16.68
N PHE A 43 12.21 -7.28 15.82
CA PHE A 43 11.40 -6.65 14.79
C PHE A 43 10.90 -7.71 13.81
N ARG A 44 9.59 -7.76 13.60
CA ARG A 44 8.95 -8.67 12.64
C ARG A 44 8.64 -8.02 11.30
N VAL A 45 8.73 -6.70 11.23
CA VAL A 45 8.60 -5.94 9.98
C VAL A 45 9.92 -6.06 9.23
N ASN A 46 9.86 -6.47 7.96
CA ASN A 46 11.04 -6.53 7.10
C ASN A 46 11.48 -5.12 6.67
N GLY A 47 12.71 -4.99 6.17
CA GLY A 47 13.11 -3.76 5.46
C GLY A 47 12.22 -3.58 4.23
N SER A 48 11.73 -2.35 4.01
CA SER A 48 10.64 -2.07 3.07
C SER A 48 9.48 -3.04 3.30
N GLY A 49 8.83 -2.92 4.45
CA GLY A 49 7.74 -3.79 4.85
C GLY A 49 6.74 -3.11 5.79
N GLY A 50 6.85 -1.78 5.91
CA GLY A 50 6.05 -0.95 6.81
C GLY A 50 4.63 -0.76 6.28
N PHE A 51 3.97 0.33 6.67
CA PHE A 51 2.75 0.72 5.99
C PHE A 51 3.08 1.31 4.63
N GLU A 52 2.37 0.84 3.60
CA GLU A 52 2.51 1.30 2.22
C GLU A 52 1.22 1.99 1.79
N GLY A 53 0.10 1.25 1.79
CA GLY A 53 -1.22 1.81 1.53
C GLY A 53 -1.95 2.26 2.80
N MET A 54 -2.76 3.30 2.71
CA MET A 54 -3.57 3.76 3.83
C MET A 54 -4.88 4.40 3.39
N ALA A 55 -5.99 3.72 3.68
CA ALA A 55 -7.31 4.25 3.36
C ALA A 55 -7.84 5.16 4.49
N LEU A 56 -8.67 6.13 4.13
CA LEU A 56 -9.49 6.93 5.06
C LEU A 56 -10.95 6.46 4.94
N THR A 57 -11.64 6.29 6.07
CA THR A 57 -13.09 6.00 6.03
C THR A 57 -13.88 7.18 5.48
N PRO A 58 -15.03 6.97 4.81
CA PRO A 58 -15.80 8.07 4.21
C PRO A 58 -16.27 9.14 5.20
N ASP A 59 -16.48 8.76 6.47
CA ASP A 59 -16.81 9.70 7.55
C ASP A 59 -15.61 10.49 8.09
N GLY A 60 -14.40 10.21 7.59
CA GLY A 60 -13.16 10.88 7.93
C GLY A 60 -12.64 10.58 9.34
N LYS A 61 -13.16 9.55 10.02
CA LYS A 61 -12.84 9.27 11.43
C LYS A 61 -11.75 8.24 11.64
N LYS A 62 -11.52 7.36 10.67
CA LYS A 62 -10.59 6.25 10.82
C LYS A 62 -9.64 6.15 9.64
N LEU A 63 -8.39 5.81 9.95
CA LEU A 63 -7.39 5.38 8.97
C LEU A 63 -7.30 3.86 9.01
N LEU A 64 -7.06 3.27 7.84
CA LEU A 64 -6.82 1.85 7.65
C LEU A 64 -5.45 1.61 6.99
N PRO A 65 -4.33 1.84 7.70
CA PRO A 65 -3.01 1.51 7.19
C PRO A 65 -2.84 0.01 6.94
N LEU A 66 -2.32 -0.34 5.76
CA LEU A 66 -2.04 -1.68 5.28
C LEU A 66 -0.53 -1.89 5.16
N LEU A 67 -0.05 -3.01 5.72
CA LEU A 67 1.36 -3.40 5.58
C LEU A 67 1.72 -3.72 4.12
N GLU A 68 2.92 -3.31 3.71
CA GLU A 68 3.50 -3.59 2.40
C GLU A 68 3.71 -5.10 2.20
N LYS A 69 4.29 -5.76 3.22
CA LYS A 69 4.80 -7.13 3.17
C LYS A 69 4.39 -7.95 4.39
N THR A 70 4.41 -9.28 4.23
CA THR A 70 4.15 -10.23 5.31
C THR A 70 5.17 -10.06 6.44
N LEU A 71 4.70 -10.11 7.68
CA LEU A 71 5.57 -10.09 8.85
C LEU A 71 6.42 -11.36 8.94
N VAL A 72 7.66 -11.24 9.41
CA VAL A 72 8.51 -12.38 9.79
C VAL A 72 7.77 -13.26 10.81
N GLY A 73 7.67 -14.55 10.53
CA GLY A 73 6.91 -15.52 11.33
C GLY A 73 5.40 -15.30 11.32
N GLY A 74 4.88 -14.47 10.40
CA GLY A 74 3.44 -14.30 10.15
C GLY A 74 2.87 -15.46 9.33
N LYS A 75 1.56 -15.44 9.10
CA LYS A 75 0.91 -16.31 8.12
C LYS A 75 1.46 -15.97 6.73
N ASP A 76 1.82 -17.00 5.96
CA ASP A 76 2.36 -16.79 4.62
C ASP A 76 1.39 -15.98 3.75
N LYS A 77 1.94 -15.11 2.88
CA LYS A 77 1.19 -14.23 1.98
C LYS A 77 0.12 -13.34 2.64
N THR A 78 0.13 -13.19 3.96
CA THR A 78 -0.92 -12.46 4.68
C THR A 78 -0.39 -11.14 5.23
N LEU A 79 -0.95 -10.05 4.72
CA LEU A 79 -0.73 -8.67 5.17
C LEU A 79 -1.81 -8.28 6.18
N LEU A 80 -1.52 -7.26 6.98
CA LEU A 80 -2.44 -6.77 8.01
C LEU A 80 -2.87 -5.35 7.69
N ILE A 81 -4.18 -5.14 7.73
CA ILE A 81 -4.82 -3.82 7.77
C ILE A 81 -5.15 -3.54 9.23
N HIS A 82 -4.80 -2.35 9.71
CA HIS A 82 -5.05 -1.94 11.08
C HIS A 82 -6.02 -0.77 11.11
N GLU A 83 -6.95 -0.77 12.04
CA GLU A 83 -7.83 0.37 12.23
C GLU A 83 -7.25 1.35 13.26
N PHE A 84 -7.14 2.62 12.85
CA PHE A 84 -6.69 3.72 13.68
C PHE A 84 -7.79 4.78 13.78
N ASP A 85 -8.23 5.09 14.99
CA ASP A 85 -9.19 6.13 15.27
C ASP A 85 -8.48 7.49 15.39
N ILE A 86 -8.87 8.43 14.53
CA ILE A 86 -8.21 9.74 14.40
C ILE A 86 -8.49 10.63 15.61
N GLU A 87 -9.72 10.60 16.13
CA GLU A 87 -10.14 11.47 17.23
C GLU A 87 -9.38 11.14 18.52
N SER A 88 -9.37 9.86 18.91
CA SER A 88 -8.67 9.37 20.09
C SER A 88 -7.16 9.19 19.86
N ARG A 89 -6.70 9.21 18.60
CA ARG A 89 -5.31 9.00 18.18
C ARG A 89 -4.78 7.63 18.62
N ARG A 90 -5.61 6.60 18.50
CA ARG A 90 -5.29 5.24 18.96
C ARG A 90 -5.69 4.21 17.93
N TYR A 91 -4.92 3.12 17.90
CA TYR A 91 -5.37 1.91 17.24
C TYR A 91 -6.51 1.29 18.03
N THR A 92 -7.58 0.89 17.33
CA THR A 92 -8.78 0.36 18.00
C THR A 92 -8.65 -1.09 18.40
N GLY A 93 -7.63 -1.78 17.90
CA GLY A 93 -7.44 -3.22 18.03
C GLY A 93 -8.02 -4.02 16.86
N VAL A 94 -8.97 -3.43 16.12
CA VAL A 94 -9.56 -4.02 14.92
C VAL A 94 -8.50 -4.19 13.84
N LYS A 95 -8.49 -5.38 13.24
CA LYS A 95 -7.57 -5.75 12.15
C LYS A 95 -8.31 -6.54 11.08
N TYR A 96 -7.83 -6.43 9.85
CA TYR A 96 -8.26 -7.26 8.73
C TYR A 96 -7.05 -7.96 8.12
N GLU A 97 -7.26 -9.13 7.54
CA GLU A 97 -6.23 -9.85 6.80
C GLU A 97 -6.37 -9.57 5.30
N TYR A 98 -5.29 -9.18 4.64
CA TYR A 98 -5.22 -9.10 3.18
C TYR A 98 -4.30 -10.21 2.69
N VAL A 99 -4.83 -11.19 1.96
CA VAL A 99 -4.06 -12.33 1.46
C VAL A 99 -3.61 -12.04 0.04
N LEU A 100 -2.30 -11.95 -0.20
CA LEU A 100 -1.69 -11.79 -1.52
C LEU A 100 -2.01 -12.99 -2.42
N GLU A 101 -2.13 -12.74 -3.72
CA GLU A 101 -2.13 -13.79 -4.74
C GLU A 101 -0.77 -14.51 -4.79
N GLU A 102 -0.77 -15.68 -5.44
CA GLU A 102 0.42 -16.52 -5.56
C GLU A 102 1.64 -15.76 -6.10
N LYS A 103 1.42 -14.87 -7.07
CA LYS A 103 2.47 -14.05 -7.70
C LYS A 103 2.69 -12.69 -7.03
N GLY A 104 1.77 -12.22 -6.19
CA GLY A 104 1.91 -10.96 -5.47
C GLY A 104 2.95 -11.05 -4.36
N THR A 105 3.83 -10.06 -4.24
CA THR A 105 4.83 -10.02 -3.17
C THR A 105 4.57 -8.91 -2.17
N ASN A 106 3.84 -7.89 -2.59
CA ASN A 106 3.56 -6.70 -1.80
C ASN A 106 2.43 -5.87 -2.42
N ILE A 107 1.96 -4.89 -1.67
CA ILE A 107 1.00 -3.89 -2.14
C ILE A 107 1.70 -2.56 -2.46
N GLY A 108 1.02 -1.68 -3.17
CA GLY A 108 1.49 -0.33 -3.50
C GLY A 108 0.63 0.79 -2.91
N ASP A 109 -0.69 0.62 -2.85
CA ASP A 109 -1.60 1.60 -2.25
C ASP A 109 -2.92 0.94 -1.84
N PHE A 110 -3.68 1.60 -0.97
CA PHE A 110 -5.00 1.20 -0.50
C PHE A 110 -5.90 2.41 -0.24
N ILE A 111 -7.05 2.47 -0.91
CA ILE A 111 -8.11 3.46 -0.66
C ILE A 111 -9.47 2.79 -0.39
N LEU A 112 -10.37 3.48 0.31
CA LEU A 112 -11.78 3.12 0.38
C LEU A 112 -12.59 3.94 -0.64
N VAL A 113 -13.60 3.31 -1.24
CA VAL A 113 -14.56 3.95 -2.16
C VAL A 113 -15.96 4.06 -1.56
N ASP A 114 -16.25 3.28 -0.51
CA ASP A 114 -17.40 3.42 0.38
C ASP A 114 -17.06 2.87 1.77
N ASP A 115 -18.06 2.70 2.64
CA ASP A 115 -17.88 2.27 4.03
C ASP A 115 -17.21 0.89 4.17
N THR A 116 -17.29 0.04 3.14
CA THR A 116 -16.81 -1.35 3.21
C THR A 116 -15.98 -1.78 2.02
N HIS A 117 -16.04 -1.07 0.89
CA HIS A 117 -15.31 -1.43 -0.32
C HIS A 117 -14.13 -0.49 -0.55
N GLY A 118 -13.06 -1.04 -1.09
CA GLY A 118 -11.85 -0.29 -1.42
C GLY A 118 -11.10 -0.87 -2.60
N LEU A 119 -9.98 -0.24 -2.92
CA LEU A 119 -9.06 -0.65 -3.97
C LEU A 119 -7.67 -0.85 -3.39
N VAL A 120 -7.02 -1.96 -3.72
CA VAL A 120 -5.63 -2.26 -3.34
C VAL A 120 -4.81 -2.54 -4.59
N ILE A 121 -3.68 -1.86 -4.73
CA ILE A 121 -2.67 -2.20 -5.73
C ILE A 121 -1.85 -3.36 -5.19
N GLU A 122 -1.79 -4.47 -5.92
CA GLU A 122 -0.95 -5.62 -5.61
C GLU A 122 0.02 -5.87 -6.75
N ARG A 123 1.29 -6.11 -6.41
CA ARG A 123 2.38 -6.20 -7.38
C ARG A 123 3.42 -7.24 -6.97
N ASP A 124 4.16 -7.73 -7.98
CA ASP A 124 5.49 -8.30 -7.77
C ASP A 124 6.57 -7.19 -7.68
N ASN A 125 7.80 -7.56 -7.35
CA ASN A 125 8.97 -6.67 -7.32
C ASN A 125 9.74 -6.61 -8.65
N PHE A 126 9.18 -7.14 -9.74
CA PHE A 126 9.80 -7.10 -11.05
C PHE A 126 9.25 -5.93 -11.87
N GLU A 127 10.00 -5.53 -12.89
CA GLU A 127 9.55 -4.58 -13.88
C GLU A 127 9.72 -5.16 -15.28
N ARG A 128 9.13 -4.46 -16.24
CA ARG A 128 9.32 -4.73 -17.66
C ARG A 128 8.94 -6.15 -18.08
N GLU A 129 9.80 -6.81 -18.86
CA GLU A 129 9.60 -8.17 -19.36
C GLU A 129 9.63 -9.20 -18.23
N GLN A 130 10.12 -8.84 -17.04
CA GLN A 130 10.13 -9.71 -15.86
C GLN A 130 8.87 -9.54 -15.00
N ALA A 131 8.09 -8.48 -15.18
CA ALA A 131 6.83 -8.27 -14.47
C ALA A 131 5.82 -9.36 -14.85
N VAL A 132 5.32 -10.08 -13.85
CA VAL A 132 4.38 -11.20 -13.99
C VAL A 132 3.07 -10.96 -13.23
N HIS A 133 3.01 -9.95 -12.36
CA HIS A 133 1.85 -9.59 -11.56
C HIS A 133 1.85 -8.09 -11.23
N LYS A 134 0.91 -7.37 -11.84
CA LYS A 134 0.54 -5.98 -11.50
C LYS A 134 -0.98 -5.92 -11.58
N ALA A 135 -1.64 -5.70 -10.45
CA ALA A 135 -3.08 -5.84 -10.36
C ALA A 135 -3.68 -4.77 -9.46
N LEU A 136 -4.88 -4.36 -9.81
CA LEU A 136 -5.77 -3.63 -8.92
C LEU A 136 -6.88 -4.56 -8.47
N PHE A 137 -7.02 -4.74 -7.17
CA PHE A 137 -8.10 -5.51 -6.56
C PHE A 137 -9.14 -4.59 -5.96
N GLU A 138 -10.41 -4.86 -6.24
CA GLU A 138 -11.48 -4.39 -5.36
C GLU A 138 -11.55 -5.31 -4.15
N VAL A 139 -11.56 -4.71 -2.97
CA VAL A 139 -11.65 -5.41 -1.69
C VAL A 139 -12.92 -5.04 -0.95
N LYS A 140 -13.41 -5.95 -0.09
CA LYS A 140 -14.46 -5.68 0.88
C LYS A 140 -14.06 -6.12 2.27
N LEU A 141 -14.26 -5.22 3.24
CA LEU A 141 -14.05 -5.49 4.65
C LEU A 141 -15.20 -6.38 5.17
N GLU A 142 -14.87 -7.61 5.60
CA GLU A 142 -15.83 -8.64 6.04
C GLU A 142 -15.99 -8.70 7.58
N GLY A 143 -15.50 -7.66 8.29
CA GLY A 143 -15.51 -7.56 9.75
C GLY A 143 -14.19 -7.97 10.40
N GLU A 144 -14.08 -7.69 11.71
CA GLU A 144 -12.85 -7.83 12.48
C GLU A 144 -12.27 -9.26 12.43
N GLY A 145 -10.95 -9.34 12.21
CA GLY A 145 -10.18 -10.58 12.21
C GLY A 145 -10.42 -11.48 11.00
N ARG A 146 -11.27 -11.07 10.05
CA ARG A 146 -11.54 -11.84 8.83
C ARG A 146 -10.66 -11.37 7.67
N PRO A 147 -10.29 -12.29 6.77
CA PRO A 147 -9.75 -11.90 5.48
C PRO A 147 -10.72 -11.01 4.73
N VAL A 148 -10.21 -9.93 4.12
CA VAL A 148 -10.99 -9.14 3.17
C VAL A 148 -11.34 -10.03 1.98
N ARG A 149 -12.56 -9.88 1.47
CA ARG A 149 -12.91 -10.50 0.19
C ARG A 149 -12.29 -9.66 -0.92
N LYS A 150 -11.79 -10.30 -1.98
CA LYS A 150 -11.17 -9.62 -3.13
C LYS A 150 -11.72 -10.09 -4.47
N ARG A 151 -11.71 -9.18 -5.45
CA ARG A 151 -11.95 -9.44 -6.89
C ARG A 151 -10.97 -8.62 -7.70
N LEU A 152 -10.41 -9.22 -8.75
CA LEU A 152 -9.58 -8.50 -9.71
C LEU A 152 -10.42 -7.42 -10.40
N ALA A 153 -10.07 -6.16 -10.21
CA ALA A 153 -10.69 -5.03 -10.90
C ALA A 153 -9.96 -4.73 -12.21
N VAL A 154 -8.62 -4.74 -12.19
CA VAL A 154 -7.80 -4.51 -13.39
C VAL A 154 -6.53 -5.37 -13.34
N ASP A 155 -6.24 -6.09 -14.43
CA ASP A 155 -4.90 -6.61 -14.70
C ASP A 155 -4.07 -5.49 -15.35
N LEU A 156 -3.17 -4.86 -14.59
CA LEU A 156 -2.38 -3.73 -15.08
C LEU A 156 -1.34 -4.14 -16.11
N MET A 157 -1.13 -5.45 -16.32
CA MET A 157 -0.32 -5.96 -17.42
C MET A 157 -1.12 -6.13 -18.73
N LYS A 158 -2.45 -5.98 -18.69
CA LYS A 158 -3.36 -6.24 -19.82
C LYS A 158 -4.54 -5.26 -19.85
N ILE A 159 -4.25 -4.01 -20.16
CA ILE A 159 -5.24 -2.94 -20.30
C ILE A 159 -5.53 -2.75 -21.80
N THR A 160 -6.79 -2.71 -22.20
CA THR A 160 -7.15 -2.40 -23.59
C THR A 160 -6.99 -0.90 -23.85
N ASP A 161 -6.34 -0.53 -24.95
CA ASP A 161 -6.21 0.85 -25.42
C ASP A 161 -7.02 1.04 -26.73
N PRO A 162 -8.37 1.10 -26.65
CA PRO A 162 -9.23 1.13 -27.83
C PRO A 162 -9.09 2.41 -28.65
N ASN A 163 -8.56 3.48 -28.04
CA ASN A 163 -8.39 4.78 -28.68
C ASN A 163 -6.95 5.00 -29.18
N GLY A 164 -6.05 4.02 -28.97
CA GLY A 164 -4.65 4.12 -29.33
C GLY A 164 -3.94 5.30 -28.66
N LEU A 165 -4.28 5.63 -27.42
CA LEU A 165 -3.68 6.74 -26.66
C LEU A 165 -2.17 6.56 -26.47
N SER A 166 -1.71 5.32 -26.38
CA SER A 166 -0.29 4.98 -26.29
C SER A 166 0.44 5.06 -27.65
N SER A 167 -0.27 5.32 -28.75
CA SER A 167 0.31 5.41 -30.09
C SER A 167 1.26 6.61 -30.21
N GLY A 168 2.45 6.38 -30.76
CA GLY A 168 3.47 7.42 -30.92
C GLY A 168 4.41 7.56 -29.72
N SER A 169 4.13 6.86 -28.62
CA SER A 169 5.08 6.67 -27.52
C SER A 169 6.05 5.53 -27.84
N GLU A 170 7.22 5.54 -27.19
CA GLU A 170 8.23 4.49 -27.32
C GLU A 170 8.47 3.79 -25.98
N GLY A 171 8.68 2.49 -26.04
CA GLY A 171 9.01 1.65 -24.90
C GLY A 171 8.16 0.37 -24.84
N LEU A 172 8.40 -0.42 -23.81
CA LEU A 172 7.66 -1.66 -23.57
C LEU A 172 6.20 -1.37 -23.18
N GLY A 173 5.28 -2.24 -23.60
CA GLY A 173 3.91 -2.27 -23.05
C GLY A 173 2.95 -1.25 -23.65
N LEU A 174 3.13 -0.90 -24.92
CA LEU A 174 2.32 0.07 -25.65
C LEU A 174 1.54 -0.62 -26.78
N GLY A 175 0.47 0.02 -27.26
CA GLY A 175 -0.40 -0.50 -28.33
C GLY A 175 -1.73 -1.02 -27.80
N GLU A 176 -2.42 -1.82 -28.62
CA GLU A 176 -3.81 -2.28 -28.35
C GLU A 176 -3.98 -2.94 -26.97
N THR A 177 -2.96 -3.69 -26.52
CA THR A 177 -2.85 -4.15 -25.14
C THR A 177 -1.73 -3.38 -24.46
N PHE A 178 -2.11 -2.34 -23.76
CA PHE A 178 -1.24 -1.54 -22.93
C PHE A 178 -0.92 -2.27 -21.62
N SER A 179 0.32 -2.17 -21.16
CA SER A 179 0.73 -2.65 -19.84
C SER A 179 1.38 -1.53 -19.03
N PHE A 180 1.33 -1.67 -17.71
CA PHE A 180 1.90 -0.74 -16.73
C PHE A 180 2.99 -1.47 -15.92
N PRO A 181 4.13 -1.84 -16.54
CA PRO A 181 5.04 -2.87 -16.03
C PRO A 181 6.08 -2.27 -15.06
N PHE A 182 5.62 -1.49 -14.09
CA PHE A 182 6.49 -0.73 -13.19
C PHE A 182 6.72 -1.44 -11.86
N THR A 183 7.88 -1.18 -11.24
CA THR A 183 8.20 -1.70 -9.91
C THR A 183 7.35 -1.03 -8.82
N THR A 184 7.10 0.26 -8.96
CA THR A 184 6.59 1.16 -7.90
C THR A 184 5.31 1.87 -8.34
N ILE A 185 4.31 1.05 -8.68
CA ILE A 185 2.93 1.49 -8.82
C ILE A 185 2.39 1.73 -7.40
N GLU A 186 2.31 2.98 -6.97
CA GLU A 186 2.20 3.35 -5.55
C GLU A 186 1.02 4.27 -5.24
N ASP A 187 0.13 4.47 -6.21
CA ASP A 187 -0.95 5.43 -6.04
C ASP A 187 -2.15 5.03 -6.90
N VAL A 188 -3.33 4.96 -6.27
CA VAL A 188 -4.63 4.83 -6.92
C VAL A 188 -5.58 5.94 -6.47
N VAL A 189 -6.33 6.49 -7.41
CA VAL A 189 -7.41 7.44 -7.13
C VAL A 189 -8.70 6.96 -7.77
N ALA A 190 -9.80 6.91 -7.01
CA ALA A 190 -11.12 6.72 -7.59
C ALA A 190 -11.75 8.08 -7.90
N PHE A 191 -11.99 8.37 -9.18
CA PHE A 191 -12.73 9.57 -9.60
C PHE A 191 -14.23 9.37 -9.44
N ASP A 192 -14.69 8.16 -9.74
CA ASP A 192 -16.06 7.69 -9.51
C ASP A 192 -16.09 6.15 -9.44
N ARG A 193 -17.29 5.55 -9.48
CA ARG A 193 -17.46 4.09 -9.38
C ARG A 193 -16.97 3.30 -10.60
N ARG A 194 -16.61 3.96 -11.70
CA ARG A 194 -16.11 3.32 -12.92
C ARG A 194 -14.80 3.91 -13.42
N ARG A 195 -14.40 5.09 -12.97
CA ARG A 195 -13.17 5.74 -13.43
C ARG A 195 -12.16 5.85 -12.31
N ILE A 196 -10.96 5.34 -12.59
CA ILE A 196 -9.84 5.34 -11.66
C ILE A 196 -8.59 5.95 -12.30
N GLY A 197 -7.69 6.49 -11.49
CA GLY A 197 -6.34 6.87 -11.85
C GLY A 197 -5.34 5.92 -11.21
N ILE A 198 -4.28 5.57 -11.93
CA ILE A 198 -3.15 4.78 -11.45
C ILE A 198 -1.86 5.52 -11.77
N ILE A 199 -0.94 5.55 -10.82
CA ILE A 199 0.26 6.38 -10.88
C ILE A 199 1.48 5.54 -10.52
N ASN A 200 2.57 5.82 -11.20
CA ASN A 200 3.87 5.22 -10.93
C ASN A 200 4.82 6.21 -10.25
N ASP A 201 5.33 5.86 -9.07
CA ASP A 201 6.50 6.52 -8.48
C ASP A 201 7.73 6.08 -9.27
N ASN A 202 8.35 7.02 -9.99
CA ASN A 202 9.45 6.70 -10.89
C ASN A 202 10.80 6.49 -10.20
N ASN A 203 10.86 6.59 -8.86
CA ASN A 203 12.05 6.34 -8.05
C ASN A 203 13.33 6.96 -8.65
N TYR A 204 13.22 8.20 -9.11
CA TYR A 204 14.26 8.83 -9.91
C TYR A 204 15.61 8.88 -9.17
N PRO A 205 16.74 8.52 -9.81
CA PRO A 205 16.90 8.08 -11.21
C PRO A 205 17.05 6.56 -11.38
N PHE A 206 16.60 5.75 -10.43
CA PHE A 206 16.99 4.33 -10.33
C PHE A 206 16.07 3.36 -11.09
N SER A 207 14.79 3.70 -11.26
CA SER A 207 13.88 2.87 -12.06
C SER A 207 14.10 3.07 -13.56
N ALA A 208 13.93 1.98 -14.29
CA ALA A 208 14.05 1.95 -15.74
C ALA A 208 12.87 1.17 -16.33
N GLY A 209 11.63 1.61 -16.12
CA GLY A 209 10.42 0.91 -16.55
C GLY A 209 10.34 0.75 -18.05
N ARG A 210 9.63 1.59 -18.81
CA ARG A 210 9.40 1.26 -20.24
C ARG A 210 10.68 1.17 -21.09
N ARG A 211 11.81 1.76 -20.66
CA ARG A 211 13.04 1.88 -21.45
C ARG A 211 14.28 1.50 -20.66
N ALA A 212 15.01 0.50 -21.17
CA ALA A 212 16.27 0.05 -20.59
C ALA A 212 17.30 1.18 -20.48
N GLY A 213 17.89 1.37 -19.30
CA GLY A 213 19.01 2.28 -19.09
C GLY A 213 18.66 3.78 -19.23
N LYS A 214 17.37 4.12 -19.33
CA LYS A 214 16.88 5.49 -19.25
C LYS A 214 16.10 5.63 -17.94
N ALA A 215 16.36 6.71 -17.21
CA ALA A 215 15.55 7.06 -16.05
C ALA A 215 14.08 7.17 -16.47
N GLU A 216 13.22 6.66 -15.61
CA GLU A 216 11.79 6.57 -15.84
C GLU A 216 11.08 7.93 -15.78
N GLU A 217 10.12 8.11 -16.67
CA GLU A 217 9.20 9.25 -16.64
C GLU A 217 8.08 8.92 -15.65
N THR A 218 7.62 9.91 -14.88
CA THR A 218 6.42 9.73 -14.06
C THR A 218 5.22 9.52 -14.99
N GLU A 219 4.54 8.39 -14.83
CA GLU A 219 3.41 8.01 -15.70
C GLU A 219 2.13 7.89 -14.88
N PHE A 220 1.05 8.41 -15.45
CA PHE A 220 -0.29 8.41 -14.87
C PHE A 220 -1.26 7.93 -15.94
N ILE A 221 -2.11 6.97 -15.61
CA ILE A 221 -3.17 6.48 -16.51
C ILE A 221 -4.53 6.64 -15.87
N VAL A 222 -5.54 6.85 -16.71
CA VAL A 222 -6.94 6.82 -16.31
C VAL A 222 -7.60 5.63 -16.98
N ILE A 223 -8.29 4.81 -16.20
CA ILE A 223 -8.93 3.58 -16.67
C ILE A 223 -10.43 3.69 -16.41
N ASP A 224 -11.23 3.43 -17.45
CA ASP A 224 -12.66 3.17 -17.32
C ASP A 224 -12.85 1.65 -17.11
N LEU A 225 -13.38 1.27 -15.95
CA LEU A 225 -13.64 -0.11 -15.54
C LEU A 225 -14.82 -0.71 -16.30
N ASP A 226 -14.78 -2.02 -16.54
CA ASP A 226 -15.86 -2.79 -17.14
C ASP A 226 -17.06 -2.94 -16.17
N GLN A 227 -16.77 -3.00 -14.87
CA GLN A 227 -17.73 -3.15 -13.78
C GLN A 227 -17.63 -1.99 -12.78
N GLU A 228 -18.76 -1.65 -12.18
CA GLU A 228 -18.77 -0.66 -11.09
C GLU A 228 -18.10 -1.22 -9.83
N LEU A 229 -17.43 -0.32 -9.11
CA LEU A 229 -16.95 -0.52 -7.75
C LEU A 229 -18.10 -0.50 -6.74
N GLY A 230 -17.87 -1.15 -5.59
CA GLY A 230 -18.83 -1.34 -4.51
C GLY A 230 -19.87 -2.43 -4.82
N ARG A 231 -19.50 -3.42 -5.64
CA ARG A 231 -20.39 -4.49 -6.10
C ARG A 231 -19.95 -5.89 -5.67
N LEU A 232 -18.84 -5.98 -4.92
CA LEU A 232 -18.34 -7.23 -4.36
C LEU A 232 -19.33 -7.87 -3.39
#